data_AF-A0A7C1Z7T2-F1
#
_entry.id   AF-A0A7C1Z7T2-F1
#
_cell.length_a   1.000
_cell.length_b   1.000
_cell.length_c   1.000
_cell.angle_alpha   90.00
_cell.angle_beta   90.00
_cell.angle_gamma   90.00
#
_symmetry.space_group_name_H-M   'P 1'
#
loop_
_entity.id
_entity.type
_entity.pdbx_description
1 polymer ?
#
loop_
_entity_poly.entity_id
_entity_poly.type
_entity_poly.pdbx_seq_one_letter_code
_entity_poly.pdbx_strand_id
1 'polypeptide(L)'
;MSHRLITLTDPRSPAAEAYRALRTNLTFAALDKPLETLVITSATPGEGKSTTLANLAVTMAQGERRTIMVDADLRRPSLHEIFGVSNG
;
A
#
# COMPACT_ATOMS: atom_id res chain seq x y z
N MET A 1 -16.33 -2.77 3.16
CA MET A 1 -14.94 -2.86 2.66
C MET A 1 -14.79 -1.93 1.47
N SER A 2 -13.83 -1.01 1.50
CA SER A 2 -13.62 -0.05 0.40
C SER A 2 -13.20 -0.78 -0.88
N HIS A 3 -13.82 -0.46 -2.03
CA HIS A 3 -13.42 -0.96 -3.35
C HIS A 3 -11.96 -0.58 -3.72
N ARG A 4 -11.32 0.29 -2.92
CA ARG A 4 -9.92 0.69 -3.10
C ARG A 4 -8.91 -0.40 -2.70
N LEU A 5 -9.30 -1.41 -1.92
CA LEU A 5 -8.41 -2.52 -1.50
C LEU A 5 -8.55 -3.76 -2.39
N ILE A 6 -8.19 -3.62 -3.67
CA ILE A 6 -8.33 -4.70 -4.67
C ILE A 6 -7.62 -6.00 -4.27
N THR A 7 -6.49 -5.88 -3.55
CA THR A 7 -5.70 -7.01 -3.04
C THR A 7 -6.44 -7.87 -2.00
N LEU A 8 -7.51 -7.33 -1.39
CA LEU A 8 -8.42 -8.06 -0.50
C LEU A 8 -9.76 -8.37 -1.17
N THR A 9 -10.32 -7.43 -1.94
CA THR A 9 -11.67 -7.57 -2.50
C THR A 9 -11.71 -8.45 -3.75
N ASP A 10 -10.65 -8.44 -4.57
CA ASP A 10 -10.47 -9.36 -5.69
C ASP A 10 -9.00 -9.79 -5.80
N PRO A 11 -8.56 -10.72 -4.92
CA PRO A 11 -7.16 -11.10 -4.80
C PRO A 11 -6.58 -11.78 -6.04
N ARG A 12 -7.42 -12.28 -6.97
CA ARG A 12 -6.96 -12.96 -8.19
C ARG A 12 -7.00 -12.05 -9.43
N SER A 13 -7.39 -10.79 -9.25
CA SER A 13 -7.40 -9.81 -10.34
C SER A 13 -5.98 -9.51 -10.87
N PRO A 14 -5.85 -9.11 -12.15
CA PRO A 14 -4.59 -8.59 -12.69
C PRO A 14 -4.03 -7.40 -11.89
N ALA A 15 -4.91 -6.57 -11.33
CA ALA A 15 -4.50 -5.45 -10.49
C ALA A 15 -3.87 -5.93 -9.16
N ALA A 16 -4.44 -6.96 -8.52
CA ALA A 16 -3.82 -7.56 -7.34
C ALA A 16 -2.45 -8.18 -7.65
N GLU A 17 -2.31 -8.86 -8.81
CA GLU A 17 -1.02 -9.38 -9.26
C GLU A 17 0.02 -8.28 -9.50
N ALA A 18 -0.38 -7.12 -10.05
CA ALA A 18 0.52 -5.98 -10.21
C ALA A 18 1.11 -5.51 -8.86
N TYR A 19 0.33 -5.52 -7.77
CA TYR A 19 0.84 -5.22 -6.43
C TYR A 19 1.76 -6.31 -5.86
N ARG A 20 1.54 -7.59 -6.21
CA ARG A 20 2.47 -8.68 -5.83
C ARG A 20 3.79 -8.56 -6.58
N ALA A 21 3.76 -8.23 -7.87
CA ALA A 21 4.94 -7.94 -8.67
C ALA A 21 5.72 -6.74 -8.10
N LEU A 22 5.03 -5.64 -7.74
CA LEU A 22 5.65 -4.48 -7.12
C LEU A 22 6.37 -4.84 -5.81
N ARG A 23 5.72 -5.62 -4.92
CA ARG A 23 6.33 -6.13 -3.69
C ARG A 23 7.60 -6.93 -3.98
N THR A 24 7.54 -7.85 -4.94
CA THR A 24 8.68 -8.68 -5.35
C THR A 24 9.84 -7.82 -5.86
N ASN A 25 9.57 -6.84 -6.73
CA ASN A 25 10.58 -5.92 -7.23
C ASN A 25 11.23 -5.08 -6.12
N LEU A 26 10.44 -4.58 -5.17
CA LEU A 26 10.96 -3.86 -4.01
C LEU A 26 11.83 -4.75 -3.11
N THR A 27 11.46 -6.03 -2.95
CA THR A 27 12.25 -7.00 -2.18
C THR A 27 13.60 -7.26 -2.86
N PHE A 28 13.61 -7.40 -4.19
CA PHE A 28 14.85 -7.56 -4.96
C PHE A 28 15.73 -6.31 -4.98
N ALA A 29 15.14 -5.12 -5.06
CA ALA A 29 15.88 -3.85 -5.01
C ALA A 29 16.56 -3.60 -3.65
N ALA A 30 16.12 -4.30 -2.61
CA ALA A 30 16.58 -4.15 -1.23
C ALA A 30 17.38 -5.38 -0.72
N LEU A 31 18.01 -6.14 -1.62
CA LEU A 31 18.79 -7.33 -1.26
C LEU A 31 20.01 -6.99 -0.39
N ASP A 32 20.77 -5.96 -0.77
CA ASP A 32 21.99 -5.55 -0.05
C ASP A 32 21.66 -4.79 1.24
N LYS A 33 20.57 -4.04 1.23
CA LYS A 33 20.07 -3.28 2.37
C LYS A 33 18.57 -3.49 2.52
N PRO A 34 18.10 -4.16 3.59
CA PRO A 34 16.69 -4.38 3.82
C PRO A 34 15.88 -3.09 3.76
N LEU A 35 14.73 -3.15 3.07
CA LEU A 35 13.79 -2.03 3.00
C LEU A 35 13.04 -1.92 4.33
N GLU A 36 13.52 -1.05 5.21
CA GLU A 36 12.89 -0.79 6.52
C GLU A 36 11.80 0.29 6.44
N THR A 37 11.92 1.23 5.51
CA THR A 37 10.98 2.35 5.36
C THR A 37 10.88 2.77 3.89
N LEU A 38 9.65 3.04 3.44
CA LEU A 38 9.36 3.49 2.09
C LEU A 38 8.34 4.63 2.13
N VAL A 39 8.62 5.72 1.41
CA VAL A 39 7.66 6.81 1.20
C VAL A 39 7.01 6.64 -0.17
N ILE A 40 5.69 6.75 -0.21
CA ILE A 40 4.92 6.78 -1.45
C ILE A 40 4.36 8.19 -1.62
N THR A 41 4.72 8.83 -2.72
CA THR A 41 4.27 10.18 -3.06
C THR A 41 3.90 10.26 -4.54
N SER A 42 3.23 11.33 -4.93
CA SER A 42 2.78 11.58 -6.29
C SER A 42 2.94 13.07 -6.61
N ALA A 43 3.10 13.42 -7.89
CA ALA A 43 3.36 14.80 -8.29
C ALA A 43 2.10 15.66 -8.06
N THR A 44 0.92 15.06 -8.21
CA THR A 44 -0.35 15.76 -8.05
C THR A 44 -1.35 14.98 -7.18
N PRO A 45 -2.34 15.66 -6.56
CA PRO A 45 -3.42 15.00 -5.85
C PRO A 45 -4.27 14.13 -6.79
N GLY A 46 -4.73 12.97 -6.30
CA GLY A 46 -5.64 12.09 -7.06
C GLY A 46 -4.95 11.01 -7.90
N GLU A 47 -3.61 10.99 -7.97
CA GLU A 47 -2.83 9.97 -8.71
C GLU A 47 -2.78 8.58 -8.04
N GLY A 48 -3.59 8.36 -7.00
CA GLY A 48 -3.73 7.05 -6.37
C GLY A 48 -2.66 6.69 -5.34
N LYS A 49 -1.82 7.64 -4.87
CA LYS A 49 -0.77 7.38 -3.85
C LYS A 49 -1.26 6.60 -2.63
N SER A 50 -2.40 6.99 -2.04
CA SER A 50 -2.98 6.33 -0.86
C SER A 50 -3.49 4.93 -1.19
N THR A 51 -4.10 4.73 -2.37
CA THR A 51 -4.57 3.42 -2.84
C THR A 51 -3.38 2.48 -3.07
N THR A 52 -2.31 2.99 -3.67
CA THR A 52 -1.07 2.23 -3.91
C THR A 52 -0.40 1.85 -2.60
N LEU A 53 -0.29 2.79 -1.64
CA LEU A 53 0.23 2.51 -0.30
C LEU A 53 -0.57 1.41 0.41
N ALA A 54 -1.90 1.53 0.40
CA ALA A 54 -2.76 0.58 1.09
C ALA A 54 -2.66 -0.84 0.51
N ASN A 55 -2.71 -1.00 -0.81
CA ASN A 55 -2.61 -2.31 -1.45
C ASN A 55 -1.20 -2.91 -1.36
N LEU A 56 -0.16 -2.09 -1.49
CA LEU A 56 1.21 -2.58 -1.30
C LEU A 56 1.44 -3.05 0.13
N ALA A 57 0.93 -2.33 1.12
CA ALA A 57 1.06 -2.74 2.52
C ALA A 57 0.32 -4.07 2.79
N VAL A 58 -0.86 -4.27 2.19
CA VAL A 58 -1.57 -5.56 2.26
C VAL A 58 -0.72 -6.68 1.65
N THR A 59 -0.13 -6.49 0.46
CA THR A 59 0.67 -7.56 -0.16
C THR A 59 1.99 -7.83 0.59
N MET A 60 2.58 -6.80 1.20
CA MET A 60 3.72 -6.95 2.12
C MET A 60 3.33 -7.79 3.34
N ALA A 61 2.21 -7.49 3.99
CA ALA A 61 1.69 -8.25 5.13
C ALA A 61 1.34 -9.70 4.77
N GLN A 62 0.71 -9.93 3.61
CA GLN A 62 0.44 -11.27 3.07
C GLN A 62 1.71 -12.07 2.77
N GLY A 63 2.85 -11.38 2.53
CA GLY A 63 4.18 -11.99 2.42
C GLY A 63 4.88 -12.17 3.76
N GLU A 64 4.13 -12.26 4.87
CA GLU A 64 4.60 -12.47 6.24
C GLU A 64 5.54 -11.37 6.78
N ARG A 65 5.52 -10.18 6.18
CA ARG A 65 6.26 -9.02 6.69
C ARG A 65 5.43 -8.28 7.72
N ARG A 66 6.00 -8.02 8.91
CA ARG A 66 5.43 -7.04 9.85
C ARG A 66 5.42 -5.67 9.19
N THR A 67 4.23 -5.17 8.89
CA THR A 67 4.04 -3.99 8.06
C THR A 67 3.23 -2.95 8.83
N ILE A 68 3.74 -1.72 8.91
CA ILE A 68 3.04 -0.57 9.47
C ILE A 68 2.84 0.41 8.32
N MET A 69 1.64 0.98 8.21
CA MET A 69 1.39 2.13 7.35
C MET A 69 1.24 3.38 8.20
N VAL A 70 1.69 4.50 7.67
CA VAL A 70 1.54 5.81 8.29
C VAL A 70 0.90 6.75 7.26
N ASP A 71 -0.19 7.42 7.63
CA ASP A 71 -0.74 8.51 6.83
C ASP A 71 0.02 9.80 7.17
N ALA A 72 0.94 10.19 6.29
CA ALA A 72 1.72 11.43 6.44
C ALA A 72 1.08 12.62 5.70
N ASP A 73 -0.05 12.44 5.01
CA ASP A 73 -0.78 13.54 4.36
C ASP A 73 -1.75 14.17 5.37
N LEU A 74 -1.21 15.07 6.21
CA LEU A 74 -1.99 15.76 7.25
C LEU A 74 -3.01 16.75 6.67
N ARG A 75 -2.91 17.09 5.37
CA ARG A 75 -3.84 18.04 4.73
C ARG A 75 -5.11 17.34 4.28
N ARG A 76 -4.99 16.12 3.74
CA ARG A 76 -6.11 15.30 3.25
C ARG A 76 -5.87 13.82 3.56
N PRO A 77 -5.89 13.42 4.85
CA PRO A 77 -5.65 12.03 5.23
C PRO A 77 -6.78 11.15 4.69
N SER A 78 -6.44 9.96 4.22
CA SER A 78 -7.39 9.08 3.52
C SER A 78 -7.23 7.59 3.87
N LEU A 79 -6.19 7.20 4.62
CA LEU A 79 -6.00 5.80 5.00
C LEU A 79 -7.11 5.31 5.92
N HIS A 80 -7.57 6.13 6.87
CA HIS A 80 -8.64 5.77 7.80
C HIS A 80 -9.94 5.42 7.06
N GLU A 81 -10.30 6.17 6.00
CA GLU A 81 -11.46 5.88 5.14
C GLU A 81 -11.30 4.56 4.38
N ILE A 82 -10.10 4.28 3.86
CA ILE A 82 -9.81 3.05 3.10
C ILE A 82 -10.01 1.82 3.99
N PHE A 83 -9.55 1.89 5.25
CA PHE A 83 -9.62 0.80 6.21
C PHE A 83 -10.91 0.79 7.07
N GLY A 84 -11.77 1.80 6.92
CA GLY A 84 -13.03 1.90 7.65
C GLY A 84 -12.83 2.06 9.17
N VAL A 85 -11.78 2.78 9.57
CA VAL A 85 -11.47 3.07 10.98
C VAL A 85 -11.67 4.56 11.26
N SER A 86 -11.87 4.92 12.53
CA SER A 86 -11.94 6.33 12.93
C SER A 86 -10.61 7.04 12.69
N ASN A 87 -10.68 8.27 12.19
CA ASN A 87 -9.58 9.22 12.33
C ASN A 87 -9.73 9.89 13.70
N GLY A 88 -8.64 9.98 14.46
CA GLY A 88 -8.64 10.57 15.81
C GLY A 88 -9.00 12.05 15.83
#